data_AF-A0A977IEG9-F1
#
_entry.id   AF-A0A977IEG9-F1
#
_cell.length_a   1.000
_cell.length_b   1.000
_cell.length_c   1.000
_cell.angle_alpha   90.00
_cell.angle_beta   90.00
_cell.angle_gamma   90.00
#
_symmetry.space_group_name_H-M   'P 1'
#
loop_
_entity.id
_entity.type
_entity.pdbx_description
1 polymer ?
#
loop_
_entity_poly.entity_id
_entity_poly.type
_entity_poly.pdbx_seq_one_letter_code
_entity_poly.pdbx_strand_id
1 'polypeptide(L)'
;MSVATDIFCALGQCWIGEGIDGIYVVATTLLDIAIKLSPMFGVMYFGYWLFLIIRTVREGSPEPIMNHVMFAWQVITGIVHAFMSFIKLFIP
;
A
#
# COMPACT_ATOMS: atom_id res chain seq x y z
N MET A 1 2.67 -9.42 -13.79
CA MET A 1 1.46 -8.83 -14.40
C MET A 1 1.11 -7.61 -13.57
N SER A 2 1.12 -6.42 -14.17
CA SER A 2 0.90 -5.17 -13.44
C SER A 2 -0.54 -4.72 -13.73
N VAL A 3 -1.44 -5.32 -12.94
CA VAL A 3 -2.90 -5.27 -13.17
C VAL A 3 -3.42 -3.83 -13.14
N ALA A 4 -2.78 -2.95 -12.36
CA ALA A 4 -3.17 -1.54 -12.32
C ALA A 4 -2.76 -0.79 -13.59
N THR A 5 -1.51 -0.92 -14.05
CA THR A 5 -1.05 -0.27 -15.30
C THR A 5 -1.92 -0.65 -16.48
N ASP A 6 -2.25 -1.94 -16.65
CA ASP A 6 -3.11 -2.38 -17.76
C ASP A 6 -4.51 -1.72 -17.73
N ILE A 7 -5.12 -1.60 -16.54
CA ILE A 7 -6.43 -0.97 -16.37
C ILE A 7 -6.38 0.54 -16.61
N PHE A 8 -5.41 1.23 -16.01
CA PHE A 8 -5.32 2.69 -16.12
C PHE A 8 -4.79 3.13 -17.48
N CYS A 9 -3.97 2.33 -18.16
CA CYS A 9 -3.58 2.56 -19.55
C CYS A 9 -4.77 2.45 -20.50
N ALA A 10 -5.68 1.49 -20.29
CA ALA A 10 -6.91 1.39 -21.09
C ALA A 10 -7.81 2.63 -20.96
N LEU A 11 -7.67 3.39 -19.88
CA LEU A 11 -8.35 4.67 -19.62
C LEU A 11 -7.54 5.91 -20.06
N GLY A 12 -6.38 5.72 -20.72
CA GLY A 12 -5.49 6.80 -21.15
C GLY A 12 -4.68 7.45 -20.02
N GLN A 13 -4.63 6.84 -18.84
CA GLN A 13 -3.98 7.35 -17.63
C GLN A 13 -2.88 6.40 -17.13
N CYS A 14 -2.01 5.92 -18.03
CA CYS A 14 -0.94 4.95 -17.73
C CYS A 14 -0.10 5.30 -16.50
N TRP A 15 0.26 6.58 -16.34
CA TRP A 15 1.09 7.07 -15.24
C TRP A 15 0.51 6.78 -13.85
N ILE A 16 -0.83 6.74 -13.72
CA ILE A 16 -1.50 6.39 -12.46
C ILE A 16 -1.28 4.92 -12.14
N GLY A 17 -1.43 4.05 -13.14
CA GLY A 17 -1.24 2.62 -12.98
C GLY A 17 0.22 2.25 -12.68
N GLU A 18 1.18 2.91 -13.36
CA GLU A 18 2.61 2.75 -13.06
C GLU A 18 2.94 3.18 -11.62
N GLY A 19 2.35 4.28 -11.14
CA GLY A 19 2.50 4.73 -9.77
C GLY A 19 1.94 3.74 -8.75
N ILE A 20 0.75 3.19 -9.00
CA ILE A 20 0.13 2.18 -8.14
C ILE A 20 0.96 0.89 -8.11
N ASP A 21 1.42 0.42 -9.26
CA ASP A 21 2.25 -0.79 -9.34
C ASP A 21 3.61 -0.59 -8.65
N GLY A 22 4.22 0.59 -8.79
CA GLY A 22 5.45 0.94 -8.06
C GLY A 22 5.25 0.93 -6.54
N ILE A 23 4.15 1.51 -6.06
CA ILE A 23 3.81 1.50 -4.63
C ILE A 23 3.51 0.09 -4.13
N TYR A 24 2.85 -0.74 -4.93
CA TYR A 24 2.60 -2.14 -4.61
C TYR A 24 3.90 -2.93 -4.41
N VAL A 25 4.88 -2.75 -5.30
CA VAL A 25 6.20 -3.41 -5.18
C VAL A 25 6.94 -2.96 -3.92
N VAL A 26 6.93 -1.66 -3.62
CA VAL A 26 7.57 -1.13 -2.39
C VAL A 26 6.87 -1.67 -1.14
N ALA A 27 5.55 -1.62 -1.10
CA ALA A 27 4.76 -2.06 0.04
C ALA A 27 4.96 -3.56 0.32
N THR A 28 4.93 -4.41 -0.72
CA THR A 28 5.14 -5.85 -0.58
C THR A 28 6.57 -6.18 -0.14
N THR A 29 7.57 -5.44 -0.63
CA THR A 29 8.96 -5.60 -0.19
C THR A 29 9.14 -5.22 1.28
N LEU A 30 8.58 -4.09 1.70
CA LEU A 30 8.61 -3.67 3.11
C LEU A 30 7.89 -4.67 4.02
N LEU A 31 6.77 -5.22 3.56
CA LEU A 31 6.02 -6.22 4.29
C LEU A 31 6.81 -7.52 4.44
N ASP A 32 7.46 -8.01 3.38
CA ASP A 32 8.30 -9.22 3.42
C ASP A 32 9.47 -9.06 4.39
N ILE A 33 10.14 -7.90 4.38
CA ILE A 33 11.20 -7.57 5.35
C ILE A 33 10.64 -7.56 6.78
N ALA A 34 9.50 -6.90 7.01
CA ALA A 34 8.89 -6.82 8.33
C ALA A 34 8.51 -8.21 8.88
N ILE A 35 7.98 -9.09 8.04
CA ILE A 35 7.63 -10.47 8.42
C ILE A 35 8.88 -11.28 8.75
N LYS A 36 9.96 -11.14 7.96
CA LYS A 36 11.24 -11.82 8.23
C LYS A 36 11.87 -11.36 9.55
N LEU A 37 11.78 -10.08 9.87
CA LEU A 37 12.28 -9.53 11.13
C LEU A 37 11.41 -9.91 12.33
N SER A 38 10.09 -10.01 12.14
CA SER A 38 9.14 -10.40 13.19
C SER A 38 7.99 -11.23 12.60
N PRO A 39 8.07 -12.56 12.65
CA PRO A 39 7.00 -13.42 12.13
C PRO A 39 5.65 -13.17 12.81
N MET A 40 5.67 -12.76 14.09
CA MET A 40 4.47 -12.40 14.84
C MET A 40 3.74 -11.20 14.23
N PHE A 41 4.46 -10.24 13.65
CA PHE A 41 3.86 -9.15 12.90
C PHE A 41 3.03 -9.65 11.71
N GLY A 42 3.53 -10.64 10.96
CA GLY A 42 2.80 -11.24 9.85
C GLY A 42 1.49 -11.90 10.28
N VAL A 43 1.51 -12.63 11.39
CA VAL A 43 0.30 -13.27 11.95
C VAL A 43 -0.72 -12.22 12.41
N MET A 44 -0.28 -11.17 13.11
CA MET A 44 -1.15 -10.08 13.53
C MET A 44 -1.74 -9.33 12.34
N TYR A 45 -0.93 -9.05 11.32
CA TYR A 45 -1.36 -8.36 10.11
C TYR A 45 -2.40 -9.18 9.32
N PHE A 46 -2.19 -10.50 9.21
CA PHE A 46 -3.18 -11.40 8.62
C PHE A 46 -4.48 -11.43 9.41
N GLY A 47 -4.42 -11.52 10.75
CA GLY A 47 -5.60 -11.46 11.61
C GLY A 47 -6.37 -10.14 11.47
N TYR A 48 -5.67 -9.02 11.35
CA TYR A 48 -6.27 -7.71 11.09
C TYR A 48 -7.00 -7.66 9.74
N TRP A 49 -6.42 -8.22 8.67
CA TRP A 49 -7.10 -8.32 7.38
C TRP A 49 -8.36 -9.19 7.43
N LEU A 50 -8.31 -10.34 8.10
CA LEU A 50 -9.49 -11.17 8.30
C LEU A 50 -10.60 -10.40 9.03
N PHE A 51 -10.24 -9.64 10.06
CA PHE A 51 -11.19 -8.80 10.78
C PHE A 51 -11.83 -7.74 9.86
N LEU A 52 -11.05 -7.06 9.02
CA LEU A 52 -11.57 -6.06 8.08
C LEU A 52 -12.54 -6.68 7.05
N ILE A 53 -12.23 -7.87 6.55
CA ILE A 53 -13.10 -8.59 5.61
C ILE A 53 -14.41 -8.99 6.30
N ILE A 54 -14.34 -9.58 7.49
CA ILE A 54 -15.53 -9.94 8.27
C ILE A 54 -16.39 -8.70 8.53
N ARG A 55 -15.77 -7.59 8.92
CA ARG A 55 -16.46 -6.32 9.16
C ARG A 55 -17.14 -5.80 7.90
N THR A 56 -16.43 -5.80 6.76
CA THR A 56 -16.96 -5.41 5.44
C THR A 56 -18.18 -6.24 5.04
N VAL A 57 -18.13 -7.56 5.24
CA VAL A 57 -19.25 -8.47 4.95
C VAL A 57 -20.43 -8.23 5.89
N ARG A 58 -20.18 -8.00 7.18
CA ARG A 58 -21.23 -7.74 8.18
C ARG A 58 -21.91 -6.39 8.00
N GLU A 59 -21.15 -5.36 7.64
CA GLU A 59 -21.65 -4.00 7.45
C GLU A 59 -22.19 -3.77 6.01
N GLY A 60 -21.87 -4.66 5.07
CA GLY A 60 -22.25 -4.51 3.67
C GLY A 60 -21.59 -3.32 2.98
N SER A 61 -20.52 -2.76 3.56
CA SER A 61 -19.83 -1.58 3.07
C SER A 61 -18.34 -1.86 2.90
N PRO A 62 -17.73 -1.50 1.74
CA PRO A 62 -16.28 -1.66 1.50
C PRO A 62 -15.43 -0.61 2.22
N GLU A 63 -16.07 0.34 2.90
CA GLU A 63 -15.42 1.48 3.56
C GLU A 63 -14.31 1.09 4.56
N PRO A 64 -14.43 0.02 5.37
CA PRO A 64 -13.34 -0.39 6.28
C PRO A 64 -12.05 -0.75 5.54
N ILE A 65 -12.16 -1.47 4.41
CA ILE A 65 -11.01 -1.84 3.58
C ILE A 65 -10.45 -0.62 2.87
N MET A 66 -11.31 0.21 2.28
CA MET A 66 -10.89 1.43 1.59
C MET A 66 -10.15 2.38 2.54
N ASN A 67 -10.66 2.59 3.75
CA ASN A 67 -10.00 3.42 4.76
C ASN A 67 -8.62 2.89 5.14
N HIS A 68 -8.46 1.57 5.28
CA HIS A 68 -7.15 0.98 5.54
C HIS A 68 -6.18 1.18 4.36
N VAL A 69 -6.65 0.97 3.13
CA VAL A 69 -5.83 1.18 1.92
C VAL A 69 -5.41 2.65 1.80
N MET A 70 -6.30 3.61 2.05
CA MET A 70 -5.99 5.04 2.03
C MET A 70 -5.04 5.45 3.15
N PHE A 71 -5.18 4.85 4.33
CA PHE A 71 -4.22 5.06 5.42
C PHE A 71 -2.82 4.54 5.04
N ALA A 72 -2.73 3.32 4.49
CA ALA A 72 -1.46 2.74 4.03
C ALA A 72 -0.82 3.61 2.93
N TRP A 73 -1.63 4.12 2.00
CA TRP A 73 -1.20 5.08 0.98
C TRP A 73 -0.60 6.36 1.60
N GLN A 74 -1.28 6.97 2.57
CA GLN A 74 -0.78 8.17 3.26
C GLN A 74 0.53 7.90 4.00
N VAL A 75 0.67 6.74 4.64
CA VAL A 75 1.92 6.35 5.32
C VAL A 75 3.06 6.21 4.31
N ILE A 76 2.84 5.51 3.19
CA ILE A 76 3.86 5.30 2.17
C ILE A 76 4.27 6.63 1.53
N THR A 77 3.31 7.45 1.13
CA THR A 77 3.58 8.79 0.57
C THR A 77 4.32 9.67 1.58
N GLY A 78 3.97 9.61 2.87
CA GLY A 78 4.70 10.29 3.95
C GLY A 78 6.16 9.84 4.05
N ILE A 79 6.43 8.53 3.98
CA ILE A 79 7.79 7.97 3.95
C ILE A 79 8.56 8.47 2.72
N VAL A 80 7.95 8.44 1.53
CA VAL A 80 8.57 8.94 0.29
C VAL A 80 8.89 10.42 0.39
N HIS A 81 7.98 11.24 0.90
CA HIS A 81 8.22 12.66 1.13
C HIS A 81 9.33 12.93 2.14
N ALA A 82 9.39 12.16 3.23
CA ALA A 82 10.48 12.25 4.21
C ALA A 82 11.84 11.91 3.57
N PHE A 83 11.90 10.85 2.75
CA PHE A 83 13.11 10.49 2.00
C PHE A 83 13.52 11.58 1.00
N MET A 84 12.59 12.10 0.20
CA MET A 84 12.86 13.19 -0.75
C MET A 84 13.35 14.46 -0.04
N SER A 85 12.77 14.77 1.12
CA SER A 85 13.18 15.94 1.92
C SER A 85 14.57 15.74 2.54
N PHE A 86 14.87 14.52 2.98
CA PHE A 86 16.20 14.14 3.46
C PHE A 86 17.24 14.23 2.35
N ILE A 87 16.95 13.74 1.14
CA ILE A 87 17.86 13.82 0.00
C ILE A 87 18.17 15.28 -0.37
N LYS A 88 17.16 16.14 -0.43
CA LYS A 88 17.33 17.59 -0.68
C LYS A 88 18.21 18.30 0.35
N LEU A 89 18.36 17.71 1.54
CA LEU A 89 19.23 18.22 2.60
C LEU A 89 20.73 17.96 2.31
N PHE A 90 21.04 16.98 1.45
CA PHE A 90 22.41 16.63 1.05
C PHE A 90 22.73 16.99 -0.41
N ILE A 91 21.72 17.15 -1.26
CA ILE A 91 21.85 17.54 -2.67
C ILE A 91 20.86 18.68 -2.92
N PRO A 92 21.30 19.96 -2.94
CA PRO A 92 20.44 21.11 -3.19
C PRO A 92 19.91 21.15 -4.64
#